data_AF-A0A3D6DI24-F1
#
_entry.id   AF-A0A3D6DI24-F1
#
_cell.length_a   1.000
_cell.length_b   1.000
_cell.length_c   1.000
_cell.angle_alpha   90.00
_cell.angle_beta   90.00
_cell.angle_gamma   90.00
#
_symmetry.space_group_name_H-M   'P 1'
#
loop_
_entity.id
_entity.type
_entity.pdbx_description
1 polymer ?
#
loop_
_entity_poly.entity_id
_entity_poly.type
_entity_poly.pdbx_seq_one_letter_code
_entity_poly.pdbx_strand_id
1 'polypeptide(L)'
;MKLTATPTLFSVCLIALLSMPISAVAQSDASSATETTLAVIEGSLSREALNEVRLSLNEQGVRLNYGNFQFHPQTKELIGTEIHMIVDGVEFKKYVEFVSPTCILRITKESGFSLEGC
;
A
#
# COMPACT_ATOMS: atom_id res chain seq x y z
N MET A 1 -7.48 47.09 -43.11
CA MET A 1 -6.80 47.20 -44.43
C MET A 1 -5.49 46.42 -44.30
N LYS A 2 -5.43 45.11 -44.61
CA LYS A 2 -5.09 44.45 -45.90
C LYS A 2 -3.79 44.94 -46.57
N LEU A 3 -2.75 44.09 -46.51
CA LEU A 3 -1.63 43.86 -47.46
C LEU A 3 -1.04 42.47 -47.09
N THR A 4 -1.39 41.38 -47.79
CA THR A 4 -0.67 40.67 -48.90
C THR A 4 0.59 39.88 -48.44
N ALA A 5 0.55 38.54 -48.36
CA ALA A 5 0.83 37.52 -49.42
C ALA A 5 2.36 37.35 -49.67
N THR A 6 3.04 36.20 -49.84
CA THR A 6 2.76 34.76 -50.13
C THR A 6 4.11 33.96 -50.00
N PRO A 7 4.24 32.63 -50.33
CA PRO A 7 5.17 31.65 -49.73
C PRO A 7 6.35 31.20 -50.62
N THR A 8 7.29 30.40 -50.05
CA THR A 8 8.17 29.37 -50.71
C THR A 8 9.04 28.72 -49.60
N LEU A 9 8.92 27.44 -49.21
CA LEU A 9 9.33 26.14 -49.79
C LEU A 9 10.83 25.96 -50.11
N PHE A 10 11.31 24.74 -49.80
CA PHE A 10 12.65 24.13 -49.93
C PHE A 10 13.62 24.46 -48.76
N SER A 11 14.36 23.52 -48.16
CA SER A 11 14.87 22.25 -48.65
C SER A 11 15.18 21.30 -47.50
N VAL A 12 14.82 20.04 -47.71
CA VAL A 12 15.45 18.79 -47.28
C VAL A 12 16.85 18.98 -46.68
N CYS A 13 17.05 18.54 -45.43
CA CYS A 13 18.31 17.94 -45.04
C CYS A 13 18.02 16.65 -44.26
N LEU A 14 18.11 15.57 -45.02
CA LEU A 14 18.22 14.19 -44.59
C LEU A 14 19.45 14.09 -43.66
N ILE A 15 19.27 13.86 -42.37
CA ILE A 15 20.37 13.35 -41.52
C ILE A 15 20.04 11.90 -41.21
N ALA A 16 20.77 11.06 -41.90
CA ALA A 16 20.76 9.63 -41.83
C ALA A 16 21.05 9.14 -40.40
N LEU A 17 20.22 8.18 -40.00
CA LEU A 17 20.44 7.12 -39.03
C LEU A 17 21.93 6.83 -38.74
N LEU A 18 22.36 7.21 -37.54
CA LEU A 18 23.42 6.50 -36.84
C LEU A 18 22.76 5.63 -35.78
N SER A 19 22.61 4.37 -36.13
CA SER A 19 22.25 3.25 -35.28
C SER A 19 23.24 3.08 -34.12
N MET A 20 22.76 3.32 -32.91
CA MET A 20 23.33 2.71 -31.70
C MET A 20 22.23 1.86 -31.05
N PRO A 21 22.49 0.58 -30.71
CA PRO A 21 21.55 -0.22 -29.95
C PRO A 21 21.74 0.16 -28.48
N ILE A 22 21.21 1.33 -28.09
CA ILE A 22 21.08 1.64 -26.68
C ILE A 22 19.79 0.96 -26.26
N SER A 23 19.94 -0.13 -25.51
CA SER A 23 18.87 -0.83 -24.81
C SER A 23 18.05 0.19 -24.03
N ALA A 24 16.97 0.70 -24.63
CA ALA A 24 15.90 1.34 -23.92
C ALA A 24 15.13 0.21 -23.21
N VAL A 25 15.71 -0.25 -22.10
CA VAL A 25 14.90 -0.78 -21.01
C VAL A 25 14.02 0.40 -20.60
N ALA A 26 12.85 0.47 -21.20
CA ALA A 26 11.72 1.18 -20.62
C ALA A 26 11.34 0.38 -19.37
N GLN A 27 12.13 0.56 -18.31
CA GLN A 27 11.68 0.24 -16.98
C GLN A 27 10.53 1.21 -16.74
N SER A 28 9.32 0.69 -16.90
CA SER A 28 8.15 1.32 -16.31
C SER A 28 8.50 1.46 -14.84
N ASP A 29 8.89 2.66 -14.42
CA ASP A 29 8.85 3.07 -13.03
C ASP A 29 7.37 2.98 -12.65
N ALA A 30 6.94 1.77 -12.30
CA ALA A 30 5.89 1.58 -11.35
C ALA A 30 6.40 2.31 -10.12
N SER A 31 6.00 3.57 -9.98
CA SER A 31 6.07 4.31 -8.74
C SER A 31 5.36 3.44 -7.71
N SER A 32 6.13 2.55 -7.06
CA SER A 32 5.72 1.88 -5.84
C SER A 32 5.49 3.04 -4.90
N ALA A 33 4.22 3.45 -4.79
CA ALA A 33 3.83 4.46 -3.84
C ALA A 33 4.37 3.97 -2.50
N THR A 34 5.30 4.73 -1.93
CA THR A 34 5.95 4.36 -0.67
C THR A 34 4.85 4.17 0.36
N GLU A 35 4.55 2.93 0.71
CA GLU A 35 3.54 2.64 1.71
C GLU A 35 4.09 3.04 3.09
N THR A 36 3.36 3.88 3.80
CA THR A 36 3.69 4.32 5.14
C THR A 36 3.20 3.26 6.12
N THR A 37 4.13 2.48 6.68
CA THR A 37 3.79 1.54 7.76
C THR A 37 3.51 2.29 9.05
N LEU A 38 2.33 2.08 9.62
CA LEU A 38 1.87 2.68 10.88
C LEU A 38 2.18 1.80 12.08
N ALA A 39 2.00 0.48 11.95
CA ALA A 39 2.26 -0.50 12.99
C ALA A 39 2.50 -1.89 12.40
N VAL A 40 3.18 -2.73 13.17
CA VAL A 40 3.41 -4.13 12.86
C VAL A 40 3.09 -4.95 14.11
N ILE A 41 2.26 -5.98 13.97
CA ILE A 41 2.05 -6.99 15.01
C ILE A 41 2.77 -8.25 14.56
N GLU A 42 3.79 -8.61 15.32
CA GLU A 42 4.58 -9.84 15.12
C GLU A 42 4.13 -10.89 16.15
N GLY A 43 3.99 -12.14 15.69
CA GLY A 43 3.70 -13.27 16.57
C GLY A 43 2.21 -13.58 16.72
N SER A 44 1.87 -14.37 17.73
CA SER A 44 0.52 -14.82 18.00
C SER A 44 -0.43 -13.65 18.28
N LEU A 45 -1.57 -13.62 17.58
CA LEU A 45 -2.59 -12.60 17.80
C LEU A 45 -3.12 -12.67 19.23
N SER A 46 -3.07 -11.55 19.94
CA SER A 46 -3.59 -11.42 21.30
C SER A 46 -4.40 -10.13 21.46
N ARG A 47 -5.29 -10.10 22.47
CA ARG A 47 -6.09 -8.92 22.75
C ARG A 47 -5.23 -7.77 23.26
N GLU A 48 -4.15 -8.13 23.95
CA GLU A 48 -3.16 -7.23 24.54
C GLU A 48 -2.38 -6.53 23.42
N ALA A 49 -1.85 -7.29 22.45
CA ALA A 49 -1.14 -6.73 21.30
C ALA A 49 -2.04 -5.81 20.46
N LEU A 50 -3.29 -6.21 20.21
CA LEU A 50 -4.27 -5.35 19.53
C LEU A 50 -4.55 -4.05 20.31
N ASN A 51 -4.61 -4.12 21.64
CA ASN A 51 -4.85 -2.95 22.47
C ASN A 51 -3.65 -1.99 22.47
N GLU A 52 -2.43 -2.51 22.55
CA GLU A 52 -1.20 -1.72 22.49
C GLU A 52 -1.10 -0.96 21.16
N VAL A 53 -1.32 -1.65 20.03
CA VAL A 53 -1.34 -1.02 18.72
C VAL A 53 -2.46 0.02 18.62
N ARG A 54 -3.66 -0.27 19.13
CA ARG A 54 -4.75 0.71 19.17
C ARG A 54 -4.36 2.00 19.89
N LEU A 55 -3.72 1.88 21.06
CA LEU A 55 -3.29 3.04 21.84
C LEU A 55 -2.21 3.83 21.09
N SER A 56 -1.20 3.15 20.55
CA SER A 56 -0.12 3.77 19.77
C SER A 56 -0.61 4.49 18.52
N LEU A 57 -1.58 3.91 17.80
CA LEU A 57 -2.18 4.54 16.62
C LEU A 57 -3.06 5.73 17.00
N ASN A 58 -3.77 5.67 18.12
CA ASN A 58 -4.60 6.77 18.59
C ASN A 58 -3.78 8.03 18.92
N GLU A 59 -2.56 7.86 19.44
CA GLU A 59 -1.61 8.97 19.65
C GLU A 59 -1.17 9.64 18.34
N GLN A 60 -1.24 8.92 17.21
CA GLN A 60 -0.94 9.40 15.87
C GLN A 60 -2.17 9.95 15.13
N GLY A 61 -3.33 10.04 15.80
CA GLY A 61 -4.59 10.48 15.20
C GLY A 61 -5.30 9.40 14.37
N VAL A 62 -4.84 8.15 14.41
CA VAL A 62 -5.44 7.01 13.72
C VAL A 62 -6.41 6.28 14.66
N ARG A 63 -7.67 6.11 14.23
CA ARG A 63 -8.66 5.39 15.03
C ARG A 63 -8.64 3.92 14.64
N LEU A 64 -8.22 3.04 15.55
CA LEU A 64 -8.28 1.59 15.37
C LEU A 64 -9.32 0.99 16.35
N ASN A 65 -10.20 0.16 15.83
CA ASN A 65 -11.12 -0.68 16.61
C ASN A 65 -10.97 -2.14 16.18
N TYR A 66 -11.21 -3.06 17.10
CA TYR A 66 -11.15 -4.49 16.83
C TYR A 66 -12.22 -5.24 17.63
N GLY A 67 -12.69 -6.36 17.11
CA GLY A 67 -13.76 -7.15 17.72
C GLY A 67 -14.08 -8.40 16.89
N ASN A 68 -15.23 -9.02 17.15
CA ASN A 68 -15.66 -10.25 16.46
C ASN A 68 -14.57 -11.34 16.49
N PHE A 69 -14.08 -11.63 17.70
CA PHE A 69 -13.00 -12.57 17.91
C PHE A 69 -13.38 -14.00 17.57
N GLN A 70 -12.44 -14.72 16.95
CA GLN A 70 -12.52 -16.16 16.74
C GLN A 70 -11.37 -16.83 17.49
N PHE A 71 -11.73 -17.83 18.28
CA PHE A 71 -10.77 -18.59 19.08
C PHE A 71 -10.68 -20.02 18.56
N HIS A 72 -9.47 -20.56 18.56
CA HIS A 72 -9.26 -21.96 18.21
C HIS A 72 -9.97 -22.86 19.24
N PRO A 73 -10.75 -23.88 18.82
CA PRO A 73 -11.63 -24.62 19.72
C PRO A 73 -10.89 -25.42 20.80
N GLN A 74 -9.67 -25.89 20.49
CA GLN A 74 -8.86 -26.72 21.38
C GLN A 74 -7.87 -25.90 22.22
N THR A 75 -7.10 -25.02 21.59
CA THR A 75 -6.02 -24.27 22.26
C THR A 75 -6.54 -23.01 22.95
N LYS A 76 -7.76 -22.56 22.62
CA LYS A 76 -8.37 -21.30 23.11
C LYS A 76 -7.58 -20.04 22.74
N GLU A 77 -6.61 -20.15 21.84
CA GLU A 77 -5.86 -19.02 21.31
C GLU A 77 -6.74 -18.19 20.37
N LEU A 78 -6.50 -16.89 20.36
CA LEU A 78 -7.16 -15.98 19.43
C LEU A 78 -6.55 -16.18 18.04
N ILE A 79 -7.36 -16.61 17.09
CA ILE A 79 -6.93 -16.90 15.71
C ILE A 79 -7.53 -15.96 14.68
N GLY A 80 -8.52 -15.15 15.04
CA GLY A 80 -9.09 -14.19 14.11
C GLY A 80 -9.82 -13.05 14.80
N THR A 81 -9.88 -11.92 14.12
CA THR A 81 -10.56 -10.72 14.60
C THR A 81 -10.97 -9.84 13.42
N GLU A 82 -12.09 -9.16 13.55
CA GLU A 82 -12.41 -8.01 12.71
C GLU A 82 -11.60 -6.80 13.20
N ILE A 83 -11.00 -6.07 12.27
CA ILE A 83 -10.26 -4.83 12.52
C ILE A 83 -10.86 -3.73 11.63
N HIS A 84 -11.05 -2.57 12.23
CA HIS A 84 -11.59 -1.37 11.59
C HIS A 84 -10.69 -0.17 11.92
N MET A 85 -10.07 0.42 10.90
CA MET A 85 -9.18 1.58 11.00
C MET A 85 -9.75 2.77 10.23
N ILE A 86 -9.63 3.96 10.81
CA ILE A 86 -9.88 5.25 10.12
C ILE A 86 -8.61 6.10 10.23
N VAL A 87 -8.01 6.45 9.09
CA VAL A 87 -6.83 7.32 8.98
C VAL A 87 -7.05 8.35 7.88
N ASP A 88 -6.81 9.63 8.17
CA ASP A 88 -7.04 10.75 7.25
C ASP A 88 -8.42 10.75 6.56
N GLY A 89 -9.45 10.25 7.27
CA GLY A 89 -10.81 10.14 6.76
C GLY A 89 -11.08 8.94 5.84
N VAL A 90 -10.07 8.10 5.58
CA VAL A 90 -10.19 6.84 4.85
C VAL A 90 -10.47 5.70 5.82
N GLU A 91 -11.48 4.89 5.50
CA GLU A 91 -11.91 3.76 6.30
C GLU A 91 -11.42 2.44 5.71
N PHE A 92 -10.79 1.61 6.54
CA PHE A 92 -10.38 0.25 6.23
C PHE A 92 -11.05 -0.70 7.21
N LYS A 93 -11.76 -1.71 6.69
CA LYS A 93 -12.39 -2.74 7.51
C LYS A 93 -12.10 -4.13 6.93
N LYS A 94 -11.53 -5.01 7.74
CA LYS A 94 -11.13 -6.36 7.32
C LYS A 94 -11.22 -7.35 8.47
N TYR A 95 -11.63 -8.58 8.14
CA TYR A 95 -11.44 -9.72 9.02
C TYR A 95 -10.07 -10.34 8.74
N VAL A 96 -9.24 -10.47 9.77
CA VAL A 96 -7.92 -11.09 9.68
C VAL A 96 -7.90 -12.39 10.46
N GLU A 97 -7.29 -13.41 9.88
CA GLU A 97 -7.12 -14.73 10.48
C GLU A 97 -5.63 -15.06 10.51
N PHE A 98 -5.12 -15.34 11.71
CA PHE A 98 -3.73 -15.73 11.96
C PHE A 98 -3.68 -17.25 11.94
N VAL A 99 -3.40 -17.79 10.76
CA VAL A 99 -3.31 -19.25 10.52
C VAL A 99 -2.05 -19.88 11.10
N SER A 100 -1.07 -19.07 11.50
CA SER A 100 0.18 -19.53 12.11
C SER A 100 0.70 -18.51 13.14
N PRO A 101 1.57 -18.93 14.07
CA PRO A 101 2.26 -18.02 14.99
C PRO A 101 3.27 -17.09 14.30
N THR A 102 3.61 -17.33 13.02
CA THR A 102 4.57 -16.52 12.24
C THR A 102 3.89 -15.44 11.41
N CYS A 103 2.55 -15.40 11.40
CA CYS A 103 1.79 -14.35 10.74
C CYS A 103 2.18 -12.98 11.31
N ILE A 104 2.49 -12.06 10.41
CA ILE A 104 2.78 -10.65 10.71
C ILE A 104 1.63 -9.82 10.13
N LEU A 105 0.96 -9.05 10.97
CA LEU A 105 -0.01 -8.05 10.52
C LEU A 105 0.69 -6.71 10.35
N ARG A 106 0.81 -6.27 9.10
CA ARG A 106 1.29 -4.93 8.75
C ARG A 106 0.09 -4.01 8.56
N ILE A 107 0.12 -2.88 9.26
CA ILE A 107 -0.87 -1.81 9.13
C ILE A 107 -0.23 -0.66 8.36
N THR A 108 -0.76 -0.36 7.18
CA THR A 108 -0.28 0.69 6.30
C THR A 108 -1.33 1.78 6.16
N LYS A 109 -0.88 3.02 6.01
CA LYS A 109 -1.76 4.17 5.89
C LYS A 109 -2.58 4.13 4.60
N GLU A 110 -1.97 3.70 3.51
CA GLU A 110 -2.51 3.78 2.16
C GLU A 110 -3.36 2.55 1.79
N SER A 111 -2.97 1.37 2.26
CA SER A 111 -3.57 0.08 1.86
C SER A 111 -4.26 -0.68 3.01
N GLY A 112 -4.18 -0.17 4.24
CA GLY A 112 -4.91 -0.72 5.39
C GLY A 112 -4.18 -1.88 6.04
N PHE A 113 -4.60 -3.12 5.76
CA PHE A 113 -4.16 -4.31 6.49
C PHE A 113 -3.60 -5.40 5.57
N SER A 114 -2.33 -5.74 5.76
CA SER A 114 -1.65 -6.85 5.08
C SER A 114 -1.22 -7.92 6.07
N LEU A 115 -1.41 -9.19 5.69
CA LEU A 115 -0.88 -10.34 6.43
C LEU A 115 0.29 -10.92 5.64
N GLU A 116 1.41 -11.13 6.33
CA GLU A 116 2.66 -11.66 5.77
C GLU A 116 3.12 -12.86 6.59
N GLY A 117 3.78 -13.85 5.98
CA GLY A 117 4.34 -14.99 6.72
C GLY A 117 3.30 -15.95 7.32
N CYS A 118 2.06 -15.85 6.84
CA CYS A 118 1.02 -16.86 6.89
C CYS A 118 1.17 -17.80 5.67
#